data_AF-A0AB37IPU0-F1
#
_entry.id   AF-A0AB37IPU0-F1
#
_cell.length_a   1.000
_cell.length_b   1.000
_cell.length_c   1.000
_cell.angle_alpha   90.00
_cell.angle_beta   90.00
_cell.angle_gamma   90.00
#
_symmetry.space_group_name_H-M   'P 1'
#
loop_
_entity.id
_entity.type
_entity.pdbx_description
1 polymer ?
#
loop_
_entity_poly.entity_id
_entity_poly.type
_entity_poly.pdbx_seq_one_letter_code
_entity_poly.pdbx_strand_id
1 'polypeptide(L)' 'MTESAKTILNIIGKLLFFFFCVSLVIYGQRTIGYHFLFIELLGLAGVLLQLWNYNRKFK' A
#
# COMPACT_ATOMS: atom_id res chain seq x y z
N MET A 1 3.47 17.73 -19.81
CA MET A 1 4.32 16.87 -18.95
C MET A 1 4.94 15.80 -19.83
N THR A 2 6.25 15.58 -19.76
CA THR A 2 6.91 14.52 -20.54
C THR A 2 6.39 13.15 -20.10
N GLU A 3 6.28 12.20 -21.03
CA GLU A 3 5.80 10.84 -20.74
C GLU A 3 6.65 10.13 -19.68
N SER A 4 7.95 10.45 -19.63
CA SER A 4 8.87 10.02 -18.58
C SER A 4 8.48 10.53 -17.19
N ALA A 5 8.09 11.81 -17.08
CA ALA A 5 7.70 12.41 -15.80
C ALA A 5 6.41 11.78 -15.24
N LYS A 6 5.42 11.47 -16.09
CA LYS A 6 4.20 10.77 -15.69
C LYS A 6 4.50 9.36 -15.16
N THR A 7 5.42 8.64 -15.82
CA THR A 7 5.81 7.29 -15.41
C THR A 7 6.50 7.30 -14.04
N ILE A 8 7.42 8.25 -13.83
CA ILE A 8 8.12 8.44 -12.55
C ILE A 8 7.12 8.76 -11.44
N LEU A 9 6.19 9.70 -11.68
CA LEU A 9 5.13 10.05 -10.73
C LEU A 9 4.28 8.85 -10.33
N ASN A 10 3.90 8.01 -11.29
CA ASN A 10 3.12 6.80 -11.03
C ASN A 10 3.90 5.79 -10.16
N ILE A 11 5.20 5.60 -10.43
CA ILE A 11 6.06 4.72 -9.63
C ILE A 11 6.20 5.24 -8.20
N ILE A 12 6.47 6.55 -8.04
CA ILE A 12 6.58 7.19 -6.72
C ILE A 12 5.26 7.06 -5.95
N GLY A 13 4.11 7.28 -6.61
CA GLY A 13 2.79 7.13 -6.00
C GLY A 13 2.55 5.73 -5.44
N LYS A 14 2.93 4.68 -6.20
CA LYS A 14 2.84 3.29 -5.74
C LYS A 14 3.77 2.98 -4.58
N LEU A 15 5.00 3.50 -4.60
CA LEU A 15 5.94 3.35 -3.49
C LEU A 15 5.41 4.02 -2.21
N LEU A 16 4.92 5.25 -2.31
CA LEU A 16 4.33 5.97 -1.17
C LEU A 16 3.11 5.23 -0.60
N PHE A 17 2.23 4.74 -1.47
CA PHE A 17 1.08 3.94 -1.07
C PHE A 17 1.50 2.66 -0.36
N PHE A 18 2.51 1.95 -0.87
CA PHE A 18 3.05 0.75 -0.21
C PHE A 18 3.56 1.05 1.19
N PHE A 19 4.41 2.07 1.35
CA PHE A 19 4.94 2.45 2.67
C PHE A 19 3.83 2.90 3.63
N PHE A 20 2.81 3.59 3.12
CA PHE A 20 1.62 3.94 3.90
C PHE A 20 0.87 2.70 4.41
N CYS A 21 0.64 1.69 3.55
CA CYS A 21 -0.01 0.46 3.98
C CYS A 21 0.82 -0.31 5.03
N VAL A 22 2.14 -0.37 4.85
CA VAL A 22 3.05 -1.01 5.81
C VAL A 22 3.08 -0.25 7.14
N SER A 23 3.07 1.09 7.12
CA SER A 23 3.06 1.89 8.35
C SER A 23 1.77 1.72 9.14
N LEU A 24 0.61 1.53 8.49
CA LEU A 24 -0.64 1.17 9.17
C LEU A 24 -0.52 -0.14 9.94
N VAL A 25 0.07 -1.17 9.33
CA VAL A 25 0.31 -2.46 10.00
C VAL A 25 1.23 -2.29 11.21
N ILE A 26 2.37 -1.59 11.03
CA ILE A 26 3.33 -1.35 12.13
C ILE A 26 2.69 -0.51 13.26
N TYR A 27 1.82 0.44 12.93
CA TYR A 27 1.12 1.25 13.90
C TYR A 27 0.12 0.43 14.72
N GLY A 28 -0.69 -0.42 14.05
CA GLY A 28 -1.65 -1.28 14.70
C GLY A 28 -1.01 -2.27 15.69
N GLN A 29 0.20 -2.73 15.41
CA GLN A 29 0.92 -3.68 16.27
C GLN A 29 1.31 -3.13 17.65
N ARG A 30 1.32 -1.79 17.84
CA ARG A 30 1.79 -1.18 19.09
C ARG A 30 0.80 -1.29 20.25
N THR A 31 -0.45 -1.69 19.99
CA THR A 31 -1.53 -1.65 20.98
C THR A 31 -2.56 -2.75 20.72
N ILE A 32 -3.05 -3.37 21.78
CA ILE A 32 -4.06 -4.44 21.70
C ILE A 32 -5.47 -3.81 21.68
N GLY A 33 -6.25 -4.08 20.63
CA GLY A 33 -7.65 -3.67 20.55
C GLY A 33 -8.27 -3.84 19.16
N TYR A 34 -9.60 -3.96 19.10
CA TYR A 34 -10.35 -4.18 17.84
C TYR A 34 -10.11 -3.08 16.81
N HIS A 35 -9.96 -1.83 17.24
CA HIS A 35 -9.65 -0.72 16.34
C HIS A 35 -8.28 -0.87 15.69
N PHE A 36 -7.26 -1.29 16.45
CA PHE A 36 -5.91 -1.47 15.92
C PHE A 36 -5.82 -2.69 15.00
N LEU A 37 -6.53 -3.77 15.34
CA LEU A 37 -6.67 -4.94 14.48
C LEU A 37 -7.33 -4.59 13.14
N PHE A 38 -8.35 -3.72 13.15
CA PHE A 38 -8.95 -3.22 11.91
C PHE A 38 -7.96 -2.39 11.08
N ILE A 39 -7.13 -1.56 11.72
CA ILE A 39 -6.08 -0.78 11.03
C ILE A 39 -5.05 -1.71 10.37
N GLU A 40 -4.63 -2.79 11.03
CA GLU A 40 -3.73 -3.79 10.45
C GLU A 40 -4.37 -4.49 9.24
N LEU A 41 -5.64 -4.87 9.35
CA LEU A 41 -6.38 -5.49 8.25
C LEU A 41 -6.51 -4.55 7.04
N LEU A 42 -6.73 -3.25 7.27
CA LEU A 42 -6.73 -2.25 6.20
C LEU A 42 -5.35 -2.11 5.53
N GLY A 43 -4.28 -2.07 6.33
CA GLY A 43 -2.91 -2.04 5.82
C GLY A 43 -2.59 -3.26 4.96
N LEU A 44 -2.92 -4.46 5.46
CA LEU A 44 -2.77 -5.73 4.74
C LEU A 44 -3.58 -5.78 3.45
N ALA A 45 -4.85 -5.36 3.49
CA ALA A 45 -5.70 -5.29 2.31
C ALA A 45 -5.12 -4.37 1.23
N GLY A 46 -4.55 -3.23 1.62
CA GLY A 46 -3.87 -2.30 0.71
C GLY A 46 -2.65 -2.93 0.02
N VAL A 47 -1.81 -3.66 0.75
CA VAL A 47 -0.67 -4.39 0.17
C VAL A 47 -1.14 -5.48 -0.81
N LEU A 48 -2.17 -6.24 -0.43
CA LEU A 48 -2.74 -7.29 -1.28
C LEU A 48 -3.35 -6.73 -2.57
N LEU A 49 -4.05 -5.59 -2.49
CA LEU A 49 -4.58 -4.89 -3.66
C LEU A 49 -3.46 -4.45 -4.62
N GLN A 50 -2.36 -3.93 -4.08
CA GLN A 50 -1.21 -3.56 -4.91
C GLN A 50 -0.60 -4.78 -5.61
N LEU A 51 -0.42 -5.89 -4.89
CA LEU A 51 0.08 -7.15 -5.46
C LEU A 51 -0.87 -7.70 -6.52
N TRP A 52 -2.17 -7.67 -6.27
CA TRP A 52 -3.18 -8.10 -7.23
C TRP A 52 -3.17 -7.26 -8.51
N ASN A 53 -3.07 -5.93 -8.38
CA ASN A 53 -2.95 -5.02 -9.52
C ASN A 53 -1.65 -5.25 -10.31
N TYR A 54 -0.55 -5.53 -9.63
CA TYR A 54 0.69 -5.94 -10.27
C TYR A 54 0.46 -7.23 -11.06
N ASN A 55 -0.04 -8.28 -10.42
CA ASN A 55 -0.23 -9.59 -11.05
C ASN A 55 -1.16 -9.54 -12.28
N ARG A 56 -2.20 -8.70 -12.28
CA ARG A 56 -3.08 -8.52 -13.46
C ARG A 56 -2.38 -7.86 -14.65
N LYS A 57 -1.28 -7.14 -14.43
CA LYS A 57 -0.52 -6.49 -15.50
C LYS A 57 0.46 -7.45 -16.20
N PHE A 58 0.84 -8.55 -15.55
CA PHE A 58 1.81 -9.54 -16.06
C PHE A 58 1.17 -10.87 -16.50
N LYS A 59 -0.17 -10.94 -16.51
CA LYS A 59 -0.95 -12.08 -16.97
C LYS A 59 -1.58 -11.76 -18.31
#